data_AF-A2DA08-F1
#
_entry.id   AF-A2DA08-F1
#
_cell.length_a   1.000
_cell.length_b   1.000
_cell.length_c   1.000
_cell.angle_alpha   90.00
_cell.angle_beta   90.00
_cell.angle_gamma   90.00
#
_symmetry.space_group_name_H-M   'P 1'
#
loop_
_entity.id
_entity.type
_entity.pdbx_description
1 polymer ?
#
loop_
_entity_poly.entity_id
_entity_poly.type
_entity_poly.pdbx_seq_one_letter_code
_entity_poly.pdbx_strand_id
1 'polypeptide(L)'
;MKDNIIGGENPQRMVWTMTTPSNVTVVDAKTVTLTQGTKSCTLKILNPPDGEISVADNVPPHDYDEPSDGSMRVLIKSTVNSAETKQYRVTLTPSSQ
;
A
#
# COMPACT_ATOMS: atom_id res chain seq x y z
N MET A 1 5.94 8.70 3.71
CA MET A 1 4.55 9.07 4.05
C MET A 1 4.23 8.53 5.45
N LYS A 2 3.38 9.24 6.21
CA LYS A 2 3.02 8.88 7.59
C LYS A 2 1.57 9.29 7.86
N ASP A 3 0.74 8.32 8.26
CA ASP A 3 -0.61 8.52 8.77
C ASP A 3 -0.73 7.97 10.19
N ASN A 4 -1.61 8.57 11.00
CA ASN A 4 -2.03 8.03 12.29
C ASN A 4 -3.52 7.73 12.22
N ILE A 5 -3.88 6.48 12.53
CA ILE A 5 -5.27 6.01 12.55
C ILE A 5 -5.67 5.77 14.00
N ILE A 6 -6.80 6.34 14.40
CA ILE A 6 -7.38 6.15 15.74
C ILE A 6 -8.46 5.07 15.62
N GLY A 7 -8.29 3.98 16.37
CA GLY A 7 -9.25 2.88 16.42
C GLY A 7 -10.56 3.29 17.08
N GLY A 8 -11.66 2.75 16.57
CA GLY A 8 -12.98 2.90 17.16
C GLY A 8 -13.17 2.01 18.40
N GLU A 9 -14.42 1.67 18.70
CA GLU A 9 -14.76 0.88 19.90
C GLU A 9 -14.39 -0.61 19.78
N ASN A 10 -14.23 -1.12 18.56
CA ASN A 10 -13.94 -2.53 18.30
C ASN A 10 -12.70 -2.68 17.39
N PRO A 11 -11.97 -3.81 17.47
CA PRO A 11 -10.91 -4.10 16.51
C PRO A 11 -11.44 -4.12 15.07
N GLN A 12 -10.72 -3.48 14.16
CA GLN A 12 -11.08 -3.34 12.75
C GLN A 12 -9.93 -3.75 11.84
N ARG A 13 -10.25 -4.41 10.73
CA ARG A 13 -9.27 -4.61 9.65
C ARG A 13 -9.13 -3.32 8.86
N MET A 14 -7.91 -2.82 8.76
CA MET A 14 -7.59 -1.63 7.98
C MET A 14 -6.79 -2.01 6.75
N VAL A 15 -7.07 -1.33 5.65
CA VAL A 15 -6.36 -1.48 4.37
C VAL A 15 -5.95 -0.10 3.89
N TRP A 16 -4.69 0.25 4.08
CA TRP A 16 -4.13 1.45 3.48
C TRP A 16 -3.74 1.14 2.04
N THR A 17 -4.16 1.97 1.08
CA THR A 17 -4.02 1.67 -0.36
C THR A 17 -3.26 2.78 -1.07
N MET A 18 -2.26 2.39 -1.86
CA MET A 18 -1.61 3.27 -2.82
C MET A 18 -1.87 2.79 -4.24
N THR A 19 -2.43 3.65 -5.09
CA THR A 19 -2.56 3.40 -6.52
C THR A 19 -1.33 3.94 -7.25
N THR A 20 -0.81 3.19 -8.21
CA THR A 20 0.37 3.57 -8.99
C THR A 20 0.28 3.08 -10.45
N PRO A 21 0.78 3.85 -11.43
CA PRO A 21 0.93 3.39 -12.81
C PRO A 21 2.19 2.52 -13.02
N SER A 22 2.94 2.23 -11.95
CA SER A 22 4.12 1.37 -12.00
C SER A 22 3.73 -0.11 -11.95
N ASN A 23 4.54 -0.95 -12.58
CA ASN A 23 4.51 -2.38 -12.29
C ASN A 23 4.99 -2.61 -10.86
N VAL A 24 4.34 -3.53 -10.14
CA VAL A 24 4.65 -3.82 -8.74
C VAL A 24 5.12 -5.26 -8.61
N THR A 25 6.28 -5.48 -7.98
CA THR A 25 6.78 -6.81 -7.63
C THR A 25 6.94 -6.92 -6.12
N VAL A 26 6.34 -7.95 -5.53
CA VAL A 26 6.48 -8.25 -4.08
C VAL A 26 7.84 -8.89 -3.84
N VAL A 27 8.64 -8.26 -2.98
CA VAL A 27 9.93 -8.80 -2.53
C VAL A 27 9.72 -9.65 -1.28
N ASP A 28 8.98 -9.11 -0.32
CA ASP A 28 8.58 -9.78 0.92
C ASP A 28 7.28 -9.16 1.46
N ALA A 29 6.82 -9.61 2.63
CA ALA A 29 5.58 -9.14 3.25
C ALA A 29 5.54 -7.63 3.55
N LYS A 30 6.68 -6.93 3.54
CA LYS A 30 6.80 -5.51 3.88
C LYS A 30 7.45 -4.67 2.80
N THR A 31 7.87 -5.27 1.69
CA THR A 31 8.66 -4.60 0.66
C THR A 31 8.16 -4.94 -0.74
N VAL A 32 7.96 -3.90 -1.55
CA VAL A 32 7.71 -4.04 -3.00
C VAL A 32 8.68 -3.17 -3.78
N THR A 33 9.03 -3.62 -4.98
CA THR A 33 9.66 -2.78 -5.99
C THR A 33 8.60 -2.26 -6.97
N LEU A 34 8.74 -1.00 -7.35
CA LEU A 34 7.93 -0.28 -8.31
C LEU A 34 8.80 0.02 -9.52
N THR A 35 8.37 -0.34 -10.72
CA THR A 35 9.12 -0.07 -11.96
C THR A 35 8.24 0.64 -13.00
N GLN A 36 8.82 1.67 -13.63
CA GLN A 36 8.18 2.41 -14.70
C GLN A 36 9.23 2.79 -15.76
N GLY A 37 9.23 2.08 -16.88
CA GLY A 37 10.29 2.17 -17.88
C GLY A 37 11.64 1.79 -17.26
N THR A 38 12.64 2.69 -17.36
CA THR A 38 13.97 2.50 -16.79
C THR A 38 14.12 2.97 -15.33
N LYS A 39 13.05 3.52 -14.75
CA LYS A 39 13.05 4.02 -13.36
C LYS A 39 12.54 2.94 -12.41
N SER A 40 13.15 2.84 -11.24
CA SER A 40 12.68 1.96 -10.18
C SER A 40 12.74 2.62 -8.80
N CYS A 41 11.88 2.16 -7.90
CA CYS A 41 11.77 2.63 -6.53
C CYS A 41 11.35 1.47 -5.63
N THR A 42 11.82 1.45 -4.38
CA THR A 42 11.39 0.48 -3.38
C THR A 42 10.43 1.15 -2.40
N LEU A 43 9.25 0.54 -2.21
CA LEU A 43 8.35 0.87 -1.11
C LEU A 43 8.58 -0.11 0.03
N LYS A 44 8.77 0.41 1.26
CA LYS A 44 8.94 -0.40 2.47
C LYS A 44 8.03 0.07 3.59
N ILE A 45 7.35 -0.89 4.25
CA ILE A 45 6.62 -0.66 5.49
C ILE A 45 7.62 -0.48 6.63
N LEU A 46 7.58 0.69 7.28
CA LEU A 46 8.27 0.94 8.55
C LEU A 46 7.35 0.70 9.75
N ASN A 47 6.06 1.05 9.60
CA ASN A 47 5.00 0.76 10.55
C ASN A 47 3.67 0.56 9.79
N PRO A 48 2.74 -0.23 10.33
CA PRO A 48 2.82 -0.93 11.62
C PRO A 48 3.60 -2.26 11.54
N PRO A 49 4.05 -2.84 12.67
CA PRO A 49 4.80 -4.10 12.69
C PRO A 49 4.01 -5.30 12.15
N ASP A 50 2.69 -5.31 12.30
CA ASP A 50 1.76 -6.32 11.77
C ASP A 50 1.24 -5.98 10.35
N GLY A 51 1.79 -4.93 9.72
CA GLY A 51 1.44 -4.55 8.37
C GLY A 51 2.00 -5.53 7.34
N GLU A 52 1.14 -6.02 6.45
CA GLU A 52 1.49 -6.90 5.35
C GLU A 52 1.04 -6.33 4.00
N ILE A 53 1.91 -6.46 2.99
CA ILE A 53 1.63 -6.04 1.63
C ILE A 53 0.86 -7.13 0.88
N SER A 54 -0.14 -6.68 0.12
CA SER A 54 -0.67 -7.41 -1.02
C SER A 54 -0.83 -6.48 -2.21
N VAL A 55 -0.88 -7.04 -3.41
CA VAL A 55 -1.02 -6.27 -4.66
C VAL A 55 -2.29 -6.73 -5.36
N ALA A 56 -3.02 -5.77 -5.93
CA ALA A 56 -4.19 -6.03 -6.75
C ALA A 56 -4.13 -5.18 -8.02
N ASP A 57 -4.81 -5.63 -9.07
CA ASP A 57 -5.13 -4.74 -10.19
C ASP A 57 -6.03 -3.58 -9.70
N ASN A 58 -6.11 -2.55 -10.53
CA ASN A 58 -7.05 -1.45 -10.35
C ASN A 58 -8.03 -1.40 -11.52
N VAL A 59 -8.37 -2.55 -12.12
CA VAL A 59 -9.31 -2.58 -13.25
C VAL A 59 -10.71 -2.31 -12.71
N PRO A 60 -11.40 -1.27 -13.20
CA PRO A 60 -12.76 -0.98 -12.75
C PRO A 60 -13.72 -2.12 -13.12
N PRO A 61 -14.60 -2.54 -12.20
CA PRO A 61 -15.53 -3.64 -12.46
C PRO A 61 -16.72 -3.25 -13.35
N HIS A 62 -17.02 -1.95 -13.47
CA HIS A 62 -18.18 -1.46 -14.22
C HIS A 62 -17.77 -0.46 -15.30
N ASP A 63 -18.63 -0.32 -16.32
CA ASP A 63 -18.39 0.53 -17.50
C ASP A 63 -18.62 2.03 -17.25
N TYR A 64 -19.30 2.38 -16.16
CA TYR A 64 -19.48 3.75 -15.69
C TYR A 64 -18.40 4.21 -14.69
N ASP A 65 -17.52 3.30 -14.26
CA ASP A 65 -16.43 3.66 -13.36
C ASP A 65 -15.34 4.44 -14.13
N GLU A 66 -14.57 5.27 -13.42
CA GLU A 66 -13.47 6.00 -14.03
C GLU A 66 -12.38 5.02 -14.53
N PRO A 67 -11.96 5.11 -15.81
CA PRO A 67 -10.93 4.24 -16.35
C PRO A 67 -9.63 4.34 -15.55
N SER A 68 -9.13 3.21 -15.07
CA SER A 68 -7.84 3.14 -14.36
C SER A 68 -6.98 1.94 -14.79
N ASP A 69 -7.21 1.51 -16.04
CA ASP A 69 -6.43 0.48 -16.72
C ASP A 69 -4.94 0.83 -16.72
N GLY A 70 -4.11 -0.20 -16.52
CA GLY A 70 -2.66 -0.04 -16.45
C GLY A 70 -2.13 0.53 -15.12
N SER A 71 -2.99 0.73 -14.12
CA SER A 71 -2.58 1.01 -12.74
C SER A 71 -2.75 -0.21 -11.81
N MET A 72 -1.96 -0.23 -10.74
CA MET A 72 -1.96 -1.26 -9.72
C MET A 72 -2.19 -0.66 -8.33
N ARG A 73 -2.73 -1.46 -7.40
CA ARG A 73 -2.91 -1.09 -6.00
C ARG A 73 -1.95 -1.87 -5.11
N VAL A 74 -1.16 -1.14 -4.32
CA VAL A 74 -0.40 -1.68 -3.18
C VAL A 74 -1.24 -1.51 -1.93
N LEU A 75 -1.59 -2.63 -1.30
CA LEU A 75 -2.48 -2.71 -0.15
C LEU A 75 -1.66 -3.09 1.09
N ILE A 76 -1.66 -2.25 2.11
CA ILE A 76 -1.07 -2.54 3.42
C ILE A 76 -2.21 -2.92 4.37
N LYS A 77 -2.25 -4.19 4.73
CA LYS A 77 -3.28 -4.78 5.59
C LYS A 77 -2.75 -4.88 7.01
N SER A 78 -3.52 -4.42 8.00
CA SER A 78 -3.26 -4.68 9.41
C SER A 78 -4.55 -4.61 10.23
N THR A 79 -4.49 -4.94 11.52
CA THR A 79 -5.63 -4.74 12.44
C THR A 79 -5.41 -3.47 13.24
N VAL A 80 -6.41 -2.61 13.36
CA VAL A 80 -6.42 -1.50 14.33
C VAL A 80 -7.30 -1.91 15.50
N ASN A 81 -6.73 -2.07 16.69
CA ASN A 81 -7.43 -2.43 17.92
C ASN A 81 -8.29 -1.27 18.46
N SER A 82 -9.20 -1.62 19.39
CA SER A 82 -10.06 -0.64 20.06
C SER A 82 -9.25 0.44 20.77
N ALA A 83 -9.63 1.71 20.56
CA ALA A 83 -9.03 2.90 21.16
C ALA A 83 -7.51 3.06 20.99
N GLU A 84 -6.85 2.27 20.13
CA GLU A 84 -5.41 2.43 19.87
C GLU A 84 -5.16 3.52 18.83
N THR A 85 -3.99 4.15 18.88
CA THR A 85 -3.48 4.94 17.75
C THR A 85 -2.43 4.13 17.02
N LYS A 86 -2.73 3.67 15.81
CA LYS A 86 -1.81 2.92 14.96
C LYS A 86 -1.21 3.82 13.89
N GLN A 87 0.11 3.79 13.77
CA GLN A 87 0.84 4.55 12.75
C GLN A 87 1.08 3.69 11.50
N TYR A 88 0.75 4.26 10.34
CA TYR A 88 1.15 3.74 9.04
C TYR A 88 2.28 4.60 8.52
N ARG A 89 3.46 4.02 8.33
CA ARG A 89 4.62 4.73 7.83
C ARG A 89 5.32 3.91 6.75
N VAL A 90 5.48 4.51 5.59
CA VAL A 90 6.20 3.93 4.46
C VAL A 90 7.27 4.86 3.94
N THR A 91 8.34 4.27 3.40
CA THR A 91 9.35 4.98 2.62
C THR A 91 9.28 4.57 1.17
N LEU A 92 9.53 5.53 0.28
CA LEU A 92 9.79 5.32 -1.14
C LEU A 92 11.23 5.72 -1.38
N THR A 93 12.06 4.77 -1.77
CA THR A 93 13.49 5.00 -2.02
C THR A 93 13.78 4.71 -3.48
N PRO A 94 14.10 5.73 -4.29
CA PRO A 94 14.56 5.52 -5.66
C PRO A 94 15.79 4.62 -5.67
N SER A 95 15.86 3.70 -6.63
CA SER A 95 17.10 2.99 -6.89
C SER A 95 18.12 4.00 -7.42
N SER A 96 19.35 3.98 -6.89
CA SER A 96 20.45 4.73 -7.48
C SER A 96 20.66 4.22 -8.91
N GLN A 97 20.63 5.13 -9.88
CA GLN A 97 21.05 4.85 -11.27
C GLN A 97 22.56 4.74 -11.35
#